data_AF-A0A975LI54-F1
#
_entry.id   AF-A0A975LI54-F1
#
_cell.length_a   1.000
_cell.length_b   1.000
_cell.length_c   1.000
_cell.angle_alpha   90.00
_cell.angle_beta   90.00
_cell.angle_gamma   90.00
#
_symmetry.space_group_name_H-M   'P 1'
#
loop_
_entity.id
_entity.type
_entity.pdbx_description
1 polymer ?
#
loop_
_entity_poly.entity_id
_entity_poly.type
_entity_poly.pdbx_seq_one_letter_code
_entity_poly.pdbx_strand_id
1 'polypeptide(L)'
;MVNLNLQDNLKKLRKEKKLSQEQLAEKLNISRQAISKWESGKAYPDIDNLISLKDIFKVSLDELVVNEKMDKEKSINQADYISTDNDGSYDEDGVEEASVSLMLGGFIIGTAVGVITGNFMWGTAGSFIGMGIGYILEVIRVKKLKK
;
A
#
# COMPACT_ATOMS: atom_id res chain seq x y z
N MET A 1 -4.94 -1.14 9.34
CA MET A 1 -3.77 -1.20 10.24
C MET A 1 -2.81 -2.19 9.61
N VAL A 2 -1.58 -1.78 9.26
CA VAL A 2 -0.59 -2.69 8.63
C VAL A 2 -0.23 -3.77 9.65
N ASN A 3 -0.30 -5.04 9.26
CA ASN A 3 -0.02 -6.18 10.13
C ASN A 3 1.26 -6.85 9.62
N LEU A 4 2.34 -6.66 10.40
CA LEU A 4 3.66 -7.17 10.07
C LEU A 4 3.81 -8.59 10.62
N ASN A 5 4.17 -9.54 9.77
CA ASN A 5 4.37 -10.95 10.12
C ASN A 5 5.64 -11.56 9.50
N LEU A 6 6.78 -10.95 9.80
CA LEU A 6 8.09 -11.40 9.31
C LEU A 6 8.42 -12.84 9.75
N GLN A 7 8.17 -13.20 11.01
CA GLN A 7 8.59 -14.50 11.55
C GLN A 7 8.00 -15.70 10.77
N ASP A 8 6.72 -15.62 10.40
CA ASP A 8 6.04 -16.69 9.68
C ASP A 8 6.45 -16.71 8.21
N ASN A 9 6.54 -15.53 7.58
CA ASN A 9 6.94 -15.38 6.18
C ASN A 9 8.37 -15.85 5.95
N LEU A 10 9.32 -15.45 6.81
CA LEU A 10 10.71 -15.88 6.74
C LEU A 10 10.83 -17.40 6.83
N LYS A 11 10.10 -18.02 7.75
CA LYS A 11 10.08 -19.48 7.93
C LYS A 11 9.45 -20.20 6.74
N LYS A 12 8.41 -19.62 6.15
CA LYS A 12 7.76 -20.11 4.92
C LYS A 12 8.75 -20.08 3.74
N LEU A 13 9.31 -18.92 3.43
CA LEU A 13 10.25 -18.70 2.33
C LEU A 13 11.49 -19.60 2.45
N ARG A 14 12.04 -19.75 3.67
CA ARG A 14 13.16 -20.67 3.92
C ARG A 14 12.82 -22.11 3.56
N LYS A 15 11.63 -22.59 3.96
CA LYS A 15 11.17 -23.95 3.67
C LYS A 15 10.90 -24.17 2.18
N GLU A 16 10.35 -23.17 1.49
CA GLU A 16 10.13 -23.23 0.04
C GLU A 16 11.43 -23.38 -0.73
N LYS A 17 12.49 -22.68 -0.30
CA LYS A 17 13.85 -22.85 -0.86
C LYS A 17 14.58 -24.10 -0.33
N LYS A 18 13.95 -24.93 0.51
CA LYS A 18 14.51 -26.14 1.15
C LYS A 18 15.81 -25.88 1.92
N LEU A 19 15.94 -24.70 2.53
CA LEU A 19 17.12 -24.33 3.31
C LEU A 19 16.94 -24.70 4.79
N SER A 20 18.00 -25.19 5.43
CA SER A 20 18.08 -25.24 6.89
C SER A 20 18.34 -23.84 7.47
N GLN A 21 18.11 -23.65 8.78
CA GLN A 21 18.47 -22.39 9.44
C GLN A 21 19.97 -22.12 9.36
N GLU A 22 20.80 -23.16 9.44
CA GLU A 22 22.26 -23.08 9.30
C GLU A 22 22.64 -22.59 7.89
N GLN A 23 22.05 -23.19 6.85
CA GLN A 23 22.35 -22.82 5.45
C GLN A 23 21.91 -21.39 5.12
N LEU A 24 20.79 -20.92 5.69
CA LEU A 24 20.37 -19.53 5.53
C LEU A 24 21.31 -18.57 6.25
N ALA A 25 21.77 -18.95 7.45
CA ALA A 25 22.72 -18.16 8.24
C ALA A 25 24.07 -18.04 7.52
N GLU A 26 24.57 -19.14 6.94
CA GLU A 26 25.79 -19.14 6.10
C GLU A 26 25.66 -18.20 4.91
N LYS A 27 24.51 -18.22 4.21
CA LYS A 27 24.26 -17.34 3.06
C LYS A 27 24.22 -15.86 3.44
N LEU A 28 23.77 -15.54 4.65
CA LEU A 28 23.71 -14.19 5.19
C LEU A 28 24.97 -13.78 5.96
N ASN A 29 25.93 -14.69 6.11
CA ASN A 29 27.13 -14.51 6.91
C ASN A 29 26.83 -14.06 8.36
N ILE A 30 25.82 -14.68 8.98
CA ILE A 30 25.42 -14.43 10.37
C ILE A 30 25.36 -15.73 11.17
N SER A 31 25.16 -15.59 12.49
CA SER A 31 24.93 -16.75 13.37
C SER A 31 23.57 -17.40 13.13
N ARG A 32 23.49 -18.73 13.17
CA ARG A 32 22.21 -19.47 13.10
C ARG A 32 21.24 -19.10 14.23
N GLN A 33 21.77 -18.68 15.38
CA GLN A 33 20.98 -18.16 16.49
C GLN A 33 20.20 -16.90 16.12
N ALA A 34 20.74 -16.04 15.23
CA ALA A 34 20.03 -14.86 14.73
C ALA A 34 18.79 -15.28 13.92
N ILE A 35 18.95 -16.21 12.97
CA ILE A 35 17.83 -16.77 12.19
C ILE A 35 16.76 -17.37 13.12
N SER A 36 17.17 -18.15 14.13
CA SER A 36 16.23 -18.73 15.08
C SER A 36 15.46 -17.68 15.89
N LYS A 37 16.09 -16.55 16.22
CA LYS A 37 15.41 -15.44 16.93
C LYS A 37 14.42 -14.72 16.02
N TRP A 38 14.76 -14.51 14.75
CA TRP A 38 13.87 -13.90 13.77
C TRP A 38 12.65 -14.78 13.49
N GLU A 39 12.85 -16.08 13.27
CA GLU A 39 11.74 -17.03 13.04
C GLU A 39 10.85 -17.28 14.27
N SER A 40 11.30 -16.87 15.47
CA SER A 40 10.51 -16.96 16.70
C SER A 40 9.93 -15.63 17.15
N GLY A 41 10.12 -14.55 16.38
CA GLY A 41 9.66 -13.21 16.72
C GLY A 41 10.36 -12.58 17.94
N LYS A 42 11.48 -13.17 18.40
CA LYS A 42 12.25 -12.68 19.56
C LYS A 42 13.16 -11.51 19.21
N ALA A 43 13.46 -11.32 17.94
CA ALA A 43 14.24 -10.21 17.41
C ALA A 43 13.85 -9.93 15.97
N TYR A 44 14.19 -8.73 15.49
CA TYR A 44 14.05 -8.37 14.08
C TYR A 44 15.44 -8.28 13.41
N PRO A 45 15.54 -8.62 12.12
CA PRO A 45 16.72 -8.32 11.32
C PRO A 45 16.90 -6.82 11.17
N ASP A 46 18.15 -6.39 11.01
CA ASP A 46 18.46 -5.02 10.60
C ASP A 46 18.13 -4.80 9.11
N ILE A 47 18.29 -3.56 8.66
CA ILE A 47 17.97 -3.14 7.29
C ILE A 47 18.84 -3.91 6.27
N ASP A 48 20.13 -4.10 6.55
CA ASP A 48 21.05 -4.78 5.65
C ASP A 48 20.69 -6.26 5.47
N ASN A 49 20.29 -6.92 6.56
CA ASN A 49 19.80 -8.29 6.53
C ASN A 49 18.44 -8.39 5.83
N LEU A 50 17.55 -7.41 5.98
CA LEU A 50 16.28 -7.36 5.25
C LEU A 50 16.49 -7.26 3.74
N ILE A 51 17.42 -6.40 3.30
CA ILE A 51 17.80 -6.28 1.89
C ILE A 51 18.40 -7.60 1.38
N SER A 52 19.29 -8.21 2.16
CA SER A 52 19.91 -9.48 1.80
C SER A 52 18.90 -10.63 1.70
N LEU A 53 17.93 -10.68 2.62
CA LEU A 53 16.82 -11.63 2.60
C LEU A 53 15.95 -11.46 1.35
N LYS A 54 15.63 -10.21 0.98
CA LYS A 54 14.93 -9.87 -0.27
C LYS A 54 15.64 -10.48 -1.47
N ASP A 55 16.95 -10.32 -1.54
CA ASP A 55 17.75 -10.76 -2.68
C ASP A 55 17.95 -12.28 -2.74
N ILE A 56 18.01 -12.96 -1.59
CA ILE A 56 18.09 -14.43 -1.49
C ILE A 56 16.77 -15.07 -1.91
N PHE A 57 15.65 -14.54 -1.42
CA PHE A 57 14.33 -15.11 -1.65
C PHE A 57 13.70 -14.66 -2.97
N LYS A 58 14.18 -13.55 -3.55
CA LYS A 58 13.63 -12.91 -4.77
C LYS A 58 12.17 -12.48 -4.61
N VAL A 59 11.87 -11.91 -3.44
CA VAL A 59 10.54 -11.40 -3.05
C VAL A 59 10.61 -9.89 -2.83
N SER A 60 9.48 -9.20 -2.72
CA SER A 60 9.48 -7.80 -2.26
C SER A 60 9.68 -7.72 -0.74
N LEU A 61 10.08 -6.54 -0.23
CA LEU A 61 10.12 -6.33 1.22
C LEU A 61 8.72 -6.43 1.83
N ASP A 62 7.69 -5.99 1.09
CA ASP A 62 6.31 -6.11 1.54
C ASP A 62 5.91 -7.58 1.69
N GLU A 63 6.24 -8.43 0.73
CA GLU A 63 5.98 -9.88 0.81
C GLU A 63 6.76 -10.55 1.96
N LEU A 64 7.97 -10.06 2.26
CA LEU A 64 8.76 -10.56 3.37
C LEU A 64 8.16 -10.18 4.73
N VAL A 65 7.59 -8.98 4.89
CA VAL A 65 7.24 -8.42 6.21
C VAL A 65 5.72 -8.34 6.44
N VAL A 66 4.88 -8.31 5.41
CA VAL A 66 3.41 -8.11 5.52
C VAL A 66 2.68 -9.45 5.46
N ASN A 67 1.57 -9.56 6.19
CA ASN A 67 0.73 -10.75 6.18
C ASN A 67 -0.10 -10.85 4.87
N GLU A 68 0.14 -11.90 4.07
CA GLU A 68 -0.54 -12.20 2.78
C GLU A 68 -2.08 -12.17 2.85
N LYS A 69 -2.67 -12.28 4.05
CA LYS A 69 -4.13 -12.25 4.20
C LYS A 69 -4.79 -10.89 3.97
N MET A 70 -4.02 -9.80 3.86
CA MET A 70 -4.61 -8.46 3.67
C MET A 70 -4.50 -7.88 2.26
N ASP A 71 -3.54 -8.31 1.43
CA ASP A 71 -3.24 -7.57 0.20
C ASP A 71 -3.12 -8.51 -1.01
N LYS A 72 -4.27 -9.00 -1.50
CA LYS A 72 -4.36 -9.57 -2.86
C LYS A 72 -4.72 -8.53 -3.93
N GLU A 73 -4.77 -7.24 -3.60
CA GLU A 73 -5.27 -6.19 -4.51
C GLU A 73 -4.23 -5.27 -5.15
N LYS A 74 -2.92 -5.49 -4.97
CA LYS A 74 -1.92 -4.65 -5.68
C LYS A 74 -0.80 -5.45 -6.29
N SER A 75 -1.11 -6.18 -7.36
CA SER A 75 -0.11 -6.61 -8.33
C SER A 75 -0.35 -5.95 -9.68
N ILE A 76 0.24 -4.77 -9.91
CA ILE A 76 0.77 -4.41 -11.24
C ILE A 76 2.18 -3.81 -11.09
N ASN A 77 3.13 -4.72 -11.30
CA ASN A 77 4.45 -4.61 -11.91
C ASN A 77 5.06 -3.20 -12.15
N GLN A 78 6.06 -2.89 -11.33
CA GLN A 78 7.16 -2.01 -11.72
C GLN A 78 8.16 -2.81 -12.58
N ALA A 79 7.98 -2.78 -13.89
CA ALA A 79 9.01 -3.14 -14.86
C ALA A 79 8.80 -2.28 -16.11
N ASP A 80 9.23 -1.02 -16.04
CA ASP A 80 9.91 -0.31 -17.12
C ASP A 80 10.09 1.16 -16.72
N TYR A 81 11.36 1.55 -16.55
CA TYR A 81 11.77 2.94 -16.79
C TYR A 81 12.03 3.05 -18.30
N ILE A 82 11.01 3.43 -19.06
CA ILE A 82 11.19 4.01 -20.39
C ILE A 82 10.42 5.32 -20.42
N SER A 83 11.13 6.36 -20.85
CA SER A 83 10.70 7.73 -21.05
C SER A 83 9.42 7.87 -21.89
N THR A 84 8.83 9.06 -21.78
CA THR A 84 8.11 9.76 -22.85
C THR A 84 6.58 9.64 -22.85
N ASP A 85 6.00 10.82 -22.55
CA ASP A 85 4.77 11.41 -23.06
C ASP A 85 3.38 10.99 -22.55
N ASN A 86 2.63 12.06 -22.24
CA ASN A 86 1.17 12.13 -22.11
C ASN A 86 0.44 11.19 -23.07
N ASP A 87 -0.48 10.38 -22.53
CA ASP A 87 -1.81 10.26 -23.12
C ASP A 87 -2.80 9.82 -22.03
N GLY A 88 -3.92 10.52 -21.93
CA GLY A 88 -4.97 10.25 -20.98
C GLY A 88 -6.07 9.39 -21.59
N SER A 89 -6.54 8.39 -20.85
CA SER A 89 -7.84 7.76 -21.12
C SER A 89 -8.52 7.40 -19.80
N TYR A 90 -9.56 8.15 -19.45
CA TYR A 90 -10.49 7.80 -18.37
C TYR A 90 -11.67 7.07 -19.00
N ASP A 91 -11.76 5.76 -18.79
CA ASP A 91 -12.92 4.98 -19.23
C ASP A 91 -13.95 4.83 -18.09
N GLU A 92 -15.21 4.98 -18.50
CA GLU A 92 -16.42 5.12 -17.70
C GLU A 92 -16.75 3.85 -16.89
N ASP A 93 -16.74 3.97 -15.56
CA ASP A 93 -17.74 3.40 -14.63
C ASP A 93 -17.53 3.97 -13.20
N GLY A 94 -17.10 5.24 -13.10
CA GLY A 94 -16.43 5.76 -11.90
C GLY A 94 -17.25 6.70 -11.02
N VAL A 95 -18.59 6.66 -10.99
CA VAL A 95 -19.35 7.75 -10.32
C VAL A 95 -19.34 7.62 -8.78
N GLU A 96 -19.28 6.41 -8.22
CA GLU A 96 -19.13 6.22 -6.75
C GLU A 96 -17.69 6.47 -6.28
N GLU A 97 -16.68 6.05 -7.06
CA GLU A 97 -15.29 6.38 -6.76
C GLU A 97 -14.98 7.86 -7.00
N ALA A 98 -15.61 8.50 -7.98
CA ALA A 98 -15.40 9.92 -8.26
C ALA A 98 -15.98 10.80 -7.15
N SER A 99 -17.14 10.48 -6.58
CA SER A 99 -17.69 11.27 -5.47
C SER A 99 -16.82 11.16 -4.21
N VAL A 100 -16.29 9.97 -3.91
CA VAL A 100 -15.35 9.73 -2.79
C VAL A 100 -13.98 10.36 -3.04
N SER A 101 -13.44 10.23 -4.25
CA SER A 101 -12.15 10.81 -4.66
C SER A 101 -12.21 12.34 -4.65
N LEU A 102 -13.32 12.94 -5.09
CA LEU A 102 -13.53 14.39 -5.06
C LEU A 102 -13.68 14.92 -3.61
N MET A 103 -14.29 14.14 -2.71
CA MET A 103 -14.34 14.49 -1.28
C MET A 103 -12.96 14.47 -0.62
N LEU A 104 -12.19 13.40 -0.83
CA LEU A 104 -10.85 13.27 -0.26
C LEU A 104 -9.87 14.28 -0.86
N GLY A 105 -9.93 14.49 -2.17
CA GLY A 105 -9.17 15.51 -2.87
C GLY A 105 -9.52 16.92 -2.37
N GLY A 106 -10.81 17.22 -2.21
CA GLY A 106 -11.27 18.50 -1.66
C GLY A 106 -10.82 18.74 -0.21
N PHE A 107 -10.80 17.69 0.61
CA PHE A 107 -10.31 17.78 1.98
C PHE A 107 -8.80 18.02 2.04
N ILE A 108 -8.01 17.34 1.22
CA ILE A 108 -6.55 17.50 1.18
C ILE A 108 -6.18 18.89 0.64
N ILE A 109 -6.83 19.34 -0.43
CA ILE A 109 -6.57 20.67 -1.01
C ILE A 109 -7.05 21.76 -0.06
N GLY A 110 -8.23 21.61 0.54
CA GLY A 110 -8.79 22.59 1.47
C GLY A 110 -7.98 22.71 2.78
N THR A 111 -7.45 21.59 3.29
CA THR A 111 -6.54 21.62 4.45
C THR A 111 -5.20 22.25 4.10
N ALA A 112 -4.63 21.95 2.94
CA ALA A 112 -3.40 22.59 2.48
C ALA A 112 -3.56 24.11 2.32
N VAL A 113 -4.64 24.55 1.66
CA VAL A 113 -4.95 25.99 1.50
C VAL A 113 -5.21 26.64 2.86
N GLY A 114 -5.96 26.00 3.75
CA GLY A 114 -6.28 26.51 5.08
C GLY A 114 -5.06 26.63 6.00
N VAL A 115 -4.08 25.72 5.88
CA VAL A 115 -2.79 25.84 6.58
C VAL A 115 -1.98 27.02 6.03
N ILE A 116 -2.03 27.26 4.72
CA ILE A 116 -1.33 28.38 4.07
C ILE A 116 -1.96 29.73 4.44
N THR A 117 -3.29 29.83 4.52
CA THR A 117 -3.99 31.07 4.89
C THR A 117 -4.25 31.23 6.39
N GLY A 118 -3.94 30.22 7.21
CA GLY A 118 -4.18 30.21 8.65
C GLY A 118 -5.63 29.99 9.07
N ASN A 119 -6.54 29.73 8.12
CA ASN A 119 -7.98 29.58 8.37
C ASN A 119 -8.49 28.21 7.92
N PHE A 120 -8.56 27.29 8.87
CA PHE A 120 -9.03 25.91 8.73
C PHE A 120 -10.47 25.76 8.19
N MET A 121 -11.32 26.78 8.36
CA MET A 121 -12.73 26.78 7.93
C MET A 121 -12.94 26.65 6.41
N TRP A 122 -11.93 26.96 5.59
CA TRP A 122 -12.03 26.77 4.13
C TRP A 122 -11.99 25.29 3.72
N GLY A 123 -11.27 24.46 4.49
CA GLY A 123 -11.27 23.01 4.28
C GLY A 123 -12.63 22.39 4.59
N THR A 124 -13.27 22.80 5.69
CA THR A 124 -14.59 22.29 6.06
C THR A 124 -15.68 22.79 5.12
N ALA A 125 -15.66 24.07 4.71
CA ALA A 125 -16.60 24.61 3.73
C ALA A 125 -16.50 23.90 2.37
N GLY A 126 -15.28 23.58 1.90
CA GLY A 126 -15.07 22.81 0.67
C GLY A 126 -15.65 21.40 0.72
N SER A 127 -15.54 20.71 1.87
CA SER A 127 -16.12 19.38 2.05
C SER A 127 -17.65 19.38 1.99
N PHE A 128 -18.32 20.40 2.53
CA PHE A 128 -19.78 20.52 2.46
C PHE A 128 -20.28 20.84 1.04
N ILE A 129 -19.53 21.66 0.28
CA ILE A 129 -19.85 21.93 -1.13
C ILE A 129 -19.68 20.67 -1.98
N GLY A 130 -18.59 19.92 -1.79
CA GLY A 130 -18.36 18.65 -2.48
C GLY A 130 -19.44 17.62 -2.17
N MET A 131 -19.85 17.50 -0.89
CA MET A 131 -20.93 16.62 -0.47
C MET A 131 -22.28 17.02 -1.09
N GLY A 132 -22.59 18.32 -1.14
CA GLY A 132 -23.83 18.82 -1.73
C GLY A 132 -23.90 18.56 -3.25
N ILE A 133 -22.81 18.81 -3.98
CA ILE A 133 -22.75 18.57 -5.42
C ILE A 133 -22.82 17.06 -5.72
N GLY A 134 -22.08 16.23 -4.98
CA GLY A 134 -22.12 14.78 -5.13
C GLY A 134 -23.53 14.21 -4.91
N TYR A 135 -24.21 14.63 -3.84
CA TYR A 135 -25.57 14.19 -3.54
C TYR A 135 -26.58 14.58 -4.65
N ILE A 136 -26.46 15.78 -5.23
CA ILE A 136 -27.35 16.21 -6.32
C ILE A 136 -27.12 15.36 -7.58
N LEU A 137 -25.86 15.03 -7.90
CA LEU A 137 -25.52 14.16 -9.04
C LEU A 137 -26.06 12.73 -8.85
N GLU A 138 -25.93 12.19 -7.64
CA GLU A 138 -26.49 10.90 -7.23
C GLU A 138 -28.01 10.83 -7.47
N VAL A 139 -28.73 11.87 -7.02
CA VAL A 139 -30.20 11.96 -7.16
C VAL A 139 -30.63 12.07 -8.62
N ILE A 140 -29.89 12.83 -9.45
CA ILE A 140 -30.17 12.94 -10.89
C ILE A 140 -29.92 11.60 -11.59
N ARG A 141 -28.87 10.87 -11.22
CA ARG A 141 -28.53 9.54 -11.77
C ARG A 141 -29.62 8.51 -11.47
N VAL A 142 -30.05 8.41 -10.21
CA VAL A 142 -31.10 7.47 -9.77
C VAL A 142 -32.43 7.74 -10.50
N LYS A 143 -32.76 8.99 -10.78
CA LYS A 143 -33.96 9.34 -11.57
C LYS A 143 -33.84 8.96 -13.05
N LYS A 144 -32.63 8.99 -13.62
CA LYS A 144 -32.38 8.57 -15.02
C LYS A 144 -32.46 7.06 -15.21
N LEU A 145 -32.13 6.26 -14.19
CA LEU A 145 -32.16 4.79 -14.25
C LEU A 145 -33.57 4.17 -14.08
N LYS A 146 -34.57 4.96 -13.65
CA LYS A 146 -35.95 4.50 -13.44
C LYS A 146 -36.92 4.86 -14.58
N LYS A 147 -36.44 5.36 -15.71
CA LYS A 147 -37.24 5.69 -16.90
C LYS A 147 -36.80 4.80 -18.05
#